data_AF-A0A1I7GPP7-F1
#
_entry.id   AF-A0A1I7GPP7-F1
#
_cell.length_a   1.000
_cell.length_b   1.000
_cell.length_c   1.000
_cell.angle_alpha   90.00
_cell.angle_beta   90.00
_cell.angle_gamma   90.00
#
_symmetry.space_group_name_H-M   'P 1'
#
loop_
_entity.id
_entity.type
_entity.pdbx_description
1 polymer ?
#
loop_
_entity_poly.entity_id
_entity_poly.type
_entity_poly.pdbx_seq_one_letter_code
_entity_poly.pdbx_strand_id
1 'polypeptide(L)'
;MGIFSRMSNMVKAKVNTTLDNIENPIELLDQKIRDMEEQLNNAKINSAKVLGNVHEIEKKLNAAKAESDDYDSKVKLALSKGNEDLAKKALSRKLESDKKCESLQSSYNAAKIQAETIKKNLKALQDEINKTRSYRDEAAARYSNAEASKQVNEVLANVQSKTNSIKLDDIERKIANKESLANGLADLNNIDDFDSEFEKLGDSTDLDAELEKYKNK
;
A
#
# COMPACT_ATOMS: atom_id res chain seq x y z
N MET A 1 23.49 25.26 -11.82
CA MET A 1 23.53 24.01 -12.61
C MET A 1 23.42 22.83 -11.65
N GLY A 2 22.19 22.34 -11.47
CA GLY A 2 21.82 21.45 -10.37
C GLY A 2 22.24 20.00 -10.56
N ILE A 3 22.61 19.39 -9.44
CA ILE A 3 22.83 17.95 -9.17
C ILE A 3 21.83 17.01 -9.88
N PHE A 4 20.61 17.47 -10.15
CA PHE A 4 19.58 16.73 -10.86
C PHE A 4 19.90 16.39 -12.33
N SER A 5 20.76 17.16 -13.02
CA SER A 5 21.10 16.85 -14.42
C SER A 5 22.13 15.72 -14.57
N ARG A 6 22.90 15.43 -13.51
CA ARG A 6 23.92 14.37 -13.54
C ARG A 6 23.33 12.97 -13.35
N MET A 7 22.20 12.84 -12.65
CA MET A 7 21.49 11.56 -12.51
C MET A 7 20.81 11.13 -13.82
N SER A 8 20.32 12.08 -14.62
CA SER A 8 19.65 11.84 -15.91
C SER A 8 20.56 11.18 -16.96
N ASN A 9 21.87 11.42 -16.92
CA ASN A 9 22.78 10.91 -17.95
C ASN A 9 23.32 9.50 -17.66
N MET A 10 23.16 8.98 -16.44
CA MET A 10 23.57 7.61 -16.11
C MET A 10 22.53 6.55 -16.54
N VAL A 11 21.27 6.97 -16.77
CA VAL A 11 20.17 6.08 -17.20
C VAL A 11 20.19 5.83 -18.71
N LYS A 12 20.69 6.79 -19.52
CA LYS A 12 20.65 6.70 -20.99
C LYS A 12 21.60 5.67 -21.62
N ALA A 13 22.58 5.15 -20.88
CA ALA A 13 23.58 4.21 -21.42
C ALA A 13 23.21 2.72 -21.28
N LYS A 14 22.06 2.39 -20.66
CA LYS A 14 21.65 0.99 -20.39
C LYS A 14 20.26 0.62 -20.93
N VAL A 15 19.68 1.46 -21.80
CA VAL A 15 18.31 1.29 -22.31
C VAL A 15 18.25 0.43 -23.58
N ASN A 16 19.39 0.00 -24.15
CA ASN A 16 19.40 -0.74 -25.42
C ASN A 16 19.46 -2.28 -25.28
N THR A 17 19.28 -2.83 -24.07
CA THR A 17 19.39 -4.30 -23.86
C THR A 17 18.47 -4.85 -22.77
N THR A 18 17.54 -4.03 -22.23
CA THR A 18 16.62 -4.47 -21.15
C THR A 18 15.18 -4.07 -21.45
N LEU A 19 14.82 -3.98 -22.74
CA LEU A 19 13.43 -3.68 -23.13
C LEU A 19 12.54 -4.93 -23.17
N ASP A 20 13.15 -6.12 -23.28
CA ASP A 20 12.42 -7.39 -23.42
C ASP A 20 12.20 -8.15 -22.09
N ASN A 21 12.71 -7.63 -20.95
CA ASN A 21 12.65 -8.31 -19.64
C ASN A 21 11.91 -7.52 -18.54
N ILE A 22 11.17 -6.48 -18.90
CA ILE A 22 10.23 -5.84 -17.96
C ILE A 22 8.87 -6.50 -18.21
N GLU A 23 8.69 -7.69 -17.64
CA GLU A 23 7.53 -8.55 -17.87
C GLU A 23 6.22 -7.97 -17.33
N ASN A 24 6.27 -7.07 -16.32
CA ASN A 24 5.06 -6.51 -15.73
C ASN A 24 5.17 -5.00 -15.39
N PRO A 25 4.43 -4.11 -16.08
CA PRO A 25 4.43 -2.68 -15.79
C PRO A 25 3.89 -2.33 -14.39
N ILE A 26 3.13 -3.23 -13.76
CA ILE A 26 2.61 -3.04 -12.40
C ILE A 26 3.72 -3.18 -11.37
N GLU A 27 4.64 -4.13 -11.54
CA GLU A 27 5.77 -4.31 -10.62
C GLU A 27 6.71 -3.11 -10.62
N LEU A 28 6.91 -2.47 -11.77
CA LEU A 28 7.66 -1.21 -11.86
C LEU A 28 6.99 -0.07 -11.08
N LEU A 29 5.66 0.03 -11.16
CA LEU A 29 4.91 1.04 -10.41
C LEU A 29 4.97 0.77 -8.91
N ASP A 30 4.88 -0.49 -8.50
CA ASP A 30 5.05 -0.88 -7.10
C ASP A 30 6.47 -0.58 -6.59
N GLN A 31 7.50 -0.81 -7.41
CA GLN A 31 8.88 -0.43 -7.08
C GLN A 31 9.02 1.08 -6.93
N LYS A 32 8.47 1.86 -7.88
CA LYS A 32 8.50 3.32 -7.79
C LYS A 32 7.81 3.83 -6.52
N ILE A 33 6.68 3.24 -6.13
CA ILE A 33 5.97 3.58 -4.89
C ILE A 33 6.86 3.31 -3.67
N ARG A 34 7.53 2.14 -3.61
CA ARG A 34 8.48 1.80 -2.54
C ARG A 34 9.62 2.81 -2.44
N ASP A 35 10.24 3.17 -3.57
CA ASP A 35 11.34 4.13 -3.61
C ASP A 35 10.89 5.52 -3.11
N MET A 36 9.67 5.96 -3.50
CA MET A 36 9.11 7.23 -3.04
C MET A 36 8.79 7.21 -1.55
N GLU A 37 8.30 6.09 -1.01
CA GLU A 37 8.04 5.91 0.42
C GLU A 37 9.33 5.94 1.24
N GLU A 38 10.40 5.31 0.75
CA GLU A 38 11.72 5.36 1.37
C GLU A 38 12.25 6.80 1.39
N GLN A 39 12.15 7.51 0.25
CA GLN A 39 12.53 8.92 0.16
C GLN A 39 11.73 9.78 1.13
N LEU A 40 10.42 9.54 1.27
CA LEU A 40 9.58 10.25 2.23
C LEU A 40 10.03 9.99 3.66
N ASN A 41 10.36 8.75 4.01
CA ASN A 41 10.86 8.40 5.33
C ASN A 41 12.20 9.10 5.64
N ASN A 42 13.14 9.04 4.71
CA ASN A 42 14.43 9.73 4.81
C ASN A 42 14.25 11.25 4.94
N ALA A 43 13.34 11.83 4.16
CA ALA A 43 13.01 13.23 4.23
C ALA A 43 12.40 13.59 5.60
N LYS A 44 11.51 12.77 6.17
CA LYS A 44 10.96 12.98 7.52
C LYS A 44 12.04 12.98 8.60
N ILE A 45 12.97 12.02 8.57
CA ILE A 45 14.08 11.93 9.54
C ILE A 45 14.96 13.18 9.46
N ASN A 46 15.34 13.60 8.25
CA ASN A 46 16.15 14.81 8.06
C ASN A 46 15.40 16.08 8.47
N SER A 47 14.09 16.12 8.23
CA SER A 47 13.23 17.24 8.64
C SER A 47 13.10 17.34 10.15
N ALA A 48 13.08 16.22 10.88
CA ALA A 48 13.02 16.21 12.34
C ALA A 48 14.22 16.96 12.96
N LYS A 49 15.42 16.82 12.38
CA LYS A 49 16.61 17.58 12.83
C LYS A 49 16.42 19.09 12.65
N VAL A 50 15.86 19.51 11.52
CA VAL A 50 15.61 20.94 11.24
C VAL A 50 14.54 21.50 12.20
N LEU A 51 13.44 20.77 12.40
CA LEU A 51 12.40 21.16 13.36
C LEU A 51 12.94 21.18 14.80
N GLY A 52 13.80 20.24 15.16
CA GLY A 52 14.49 20.24 16.46
C GLY A 52 15.30 21.52 16.68
N ASN A 53 16.07 21.95 15.68
CA ASN A 53 16.83 23.21 15.73
C ASN A 53 15.90 24.43 15.89
N VAL A 54 14.73 24.45 15.24
CA VAL A 54 13.73 25.52 15.44
C VAL A 54 13.30 25.58 16.90
N HIS A 55 12.98 24.44 17.52
CA HIS A 55 12.61 24.37 18.93
C HIS A 55 13.75 24.77 19.87
N GLU A 56 15.00 24.42 19.56
CA GLU A 56 16.14 24.88 20.36
C GLU A 56 16.29 26.40 20.32
N ILE A 57 16.16 27.02 19.13
CA ILE A 57 16.23 28.47 18.98
C ILE A 57 15.06 29.14 19.71
N GLU A 58 13.85 28.58 19.61
CA GLU A 58 12.65 29.03 20.32
C GLU A 58 12.85 28.99 21.85
N LYS A 59 13.42 27.89 22.36
CA LYS A 59 13.74 27.76 23.78
C LYS A 59 14.74 28.81 24.24
N LYS A 60 15.81 29.05 23.46
CA LYS A 60 16.81 30.10 23.73
C LYS A 60 16.19 31.49 23.71
N LEU A 61 15.31 31.75 22.75
CA LEU A 61 14.57 33.01 22.63
C LEU A 61 13.67 33.25 23.85
N ASN A 62 12.91 32.25 24.27
CA ASN A 62 12.04 32.35 25.45
C ASN A 62 12.84 32.56 26.73
N ALA A 63 13.99 31.91 26.88
CA ALA A 63 14.88 32.13 28.01
C ALA A 63 15.44 33.56 28.02
N ALA A 64 15.85 34.09 26.87
CA ALA A 64 16.35 35.47 26.77
C ALA A 64 15.24 36.51 27.05
N LYS A 65 13.99 36.24 26.64
CA LYS A 65 12.84 37.08 26.96
C LYS A 65 12.58 37.11 28.46
N ALA A 66 12.56 35.94 29.10
CA ALA A 66 12.39 35.83 30.55
C ALA A 66 13.52 36.55 31.31
N GLU A 67 14.76 36.47 30.83
CA GLU A 67 15.90 37.20 31.39
C GLU A 67 15.71 38.73 31.27
N SER A 68 15.24 39.22 30.12
CA SER A 68 14.91 40.64 29.94
C SER A 68 13.79 41.10 30.88
N ASP A 69 12.72 40.32 31.01
CA ASP A 69 11.59 40.63 31.90
C ASP A 69 11.99 40.66 33.38
N ASP A 70 12.90 39.78 33.80
CA ASP A 70 13.47 39.77 35.14
C ASP A 70 14.32 41.04 35.40
N TYR A 71 15.18 41.42 34.45
CA TYR A 71 15.93 42.69 34.57
C TYR A 71 15.02 43.91 34.54
N ASP A 72 13.95 43.91 33.75
CA ASP A 72 12.95 44.99 33.75
C ASP A 72 12.29 45.15 35.14
N SER A 73 11.95 44.03 35.76
CA SER A 73 11.41 44.00 37.13
C SER A 73 12.43 44.52 38.15
N LYS A 74 13.70 44.15 38.01
CA LYS A 74 14.80 44.65 38.86
C LYS A 74 15.05 46.15 38.68
N VAL A 75 14.93 46.68 37.46
CA VAL A 75 15.01 48.13 37.18
C VAL A 75 13.90 48.86 37.92
N LYS A 76 12.64 48.40 37.79
CA LYS A 76 11.48 49.00 38.47
C LYS A 76 11.65 48.99 39.99
N LEU A 77 12.13 47.86 40.55
CA LEU A 77 12.39 47.74 41.99
C LEU A 77 13.49 48.70 42.46
N ALA A 78 14.60 48.80 41.74
CA ALA A 78 15.70 49.70 42.10
C ALA A 78 15.26 51.18 42.08
N LEU A 79 14.48 51.57 41.06
CA LEU A 79 13.90 52.91 40.96
C LEU A 79 12.91 53.19 42.10
N SER A 80 12.05 52.23 42.46
CA SER A 80 11.11 52.41 43.59
C SER A 80 11.81 52.61 44.94
N LYS A 81 13.07 52.14 45.06
CA LYS A 81 13.91 52.31 46.24
C LYS A 81 14.86 53.50 46.14
N GLY A 82 14.75 54.33 45.09
CA GLY A 82 15.59 55.50 44.87
C GLY A 82 17.06 55.18 44.55
N ASN A 83 17.39 53.94 44.18
CA ASN A 83 18.76 53.53 43.87
C ASN A 83 19.00 53.55 42.35
N GLU A 84 19.32 54.74 41.83
CA GLU A 84 19.53 54.97 40.40
C GLU A 84 20.73 54.21 39.83
N ASP A 85 21.82 54.07 40.58
CA ASP A 85 23.01 53.35 40.11
C ASP A 85 22.73 51.86 39.90
N LEU A 86 21.97 51.25 40.81
CA LEU A 86 21.52 49.87 40.65
C LEU A 86 20.53 49.71 39.49
N ALA A 87 19.64 50.70 39.31
CA ALA A 87 18.71 50.72 38.18
C ALA A 87 19.45 50.81 36.84
N LYS A 88 20.48 51.67 36.72
CA LYS A 88 21.31 51.78 35.51
C LYS A 88 22.04 50.47 35.19
N LYS A 89 22.60 49.79 36.20
CA LYS A 89 23.24 48.48 36.03
C LYS A 89 22.26 47.42 35.54
N ALA A 90 21.08 47.33 36.15
CA ALA A 90 20.04 46.38 35.72
C ALA A 90 19.54 46.70 34.30
N LEU A 91 19.38 47.98 33.96
CA LEU A 91 18.97 48.43 32.64
C LEU A 91 20.01 48.06 31.57
N SER A 92 21.30 48.18 31.86
CA SER A 92 22.36 47.73 30.95
C SER A 92 22.24 46.24 30.62
N ARG A 93 21.95 45.41 31.63
CA ARG A 93 21.76 43.96 31.45
C ARG A 93 20.48 43.62 30.70
N LYS A 94 19.41 44.39 30.93
CA LYS A 94 18.18 44.29 30.15
C LYS A 94 18.46 44.57 28.67
N LEU A 95 19.15 45.66 28.35
CA LEU A 95 19.49 46.03 26.97
C LEU A 95 20.36 44.99 26.26
N GLU A 96 21.28 44.34 26.98
CA GLU A 96 22.05 43.20 26.46
C GLU A 96 21.13 42.01 26.13
N SER A 97 20.17 41.71 27.02
CA SER A 97 19.20 40.62 26.85
C SER A 97 18.20 40.91 25.71
N ASP A 98 17.77 42.16 25.55
CA ASP A 98 16.89 42.61 24.47
C ASP A 98 17.58 42.46 23.10
N LYS A 99 18.85 42.88 22.98
CA LYS A 99 19.64 42.65 21.74
C LYS A 99 19.76 41.16 21.41
N LYS A 100 19.96 40.32 22.43
CA LYS A 100 20.00 38.86 22.26
C LYS A 100 18.64 38.32 21.82
N CYS A 101 17.54 38.84 22.36
CA CYS A 101 16.18 38.49 21.91
C CYS A 101 15.96 38.86 20.45
N GLU A 102 16.32 40.06 20.01
CA GLU A 102 16.16 40.50 18.62
C GLU A 102 16.94 39.61 17.64
N SER A 103 18.18 39.27 17.99
CA SER A 103 19.01 38.36 17.20
C SER A 103 18.38 36.97 17.11
N LEU A 104 17.98 36.37 18.24
CA LEU A 104 17.35 35.06 18.29
C LEU A 104 15.98 35.04 17.60
N GLN A 105 15.21 36.12 17.68
CA GLN A 105 13.92 36.27 17.02
C GLN A 105 14.08 36.25 15.50
N SER A 106 15.11 36.94 14.99
CA SER A 106 15.45 36.93 13.56
C SER A 106 15.86 35.52 13.11
N SER A 107 16.71 34.83 13.86
CA SER A 107 17.09 33.44 13.59
C SER A 107 15.90 32.48 13.65
N TYR A 108 15.00 32.64 14.62
CA TYR A 108 13.79 31.84 14.75
C TYR A 108 12.86 32.03 13.54
N ASN A 109 12.64 33.27 13.11
CA ASN A 109 11.79 33.56 11.96
C ASN A 109 12.34 32.91 10.68
N ALA A 110 13.65 33.01 10.45
CA ALA A 110 14.31 32.37 9.31
C ALA A 110 14.16 30.83 9.36
N ALA A 111 14.44 30.22 10.52
CA ALA A 111 14.33 28.79 10.71
C ALA A 111 12.88 28.28 10.57
N LYS A 112 11.91 29.07 11.03
CA LYS A 112 10.47 28.78 10.89
C LYS A 112 10.04 28.75 9.42
N ILE A 113 10.47 29.71 8.61
CA ILE A 113 10.17 29.74 7.17
C ILE A 113 10.73 28.49 6.48
N GLN A 114 11.95 28.09 6.83
CA GLN A 114 12.57 26.88 6.30
C GLN A 114 11.78 25.63 6.72
N ALA A 115 11.38 25.52 7.98
CA ALA A 115 10.58 24.40 8.48
C ALA A 115 9.22 24.30 7.79
N GLU A 116 8.54 25.43 7.55
CA GLU A 116 7.27 25.45 6.81
C GLU A 116 7.44 25.01 5.35
N THR A 117 8.55 25.38 4.71
CA THR A 117 8.88 24.94 3.36
C THR A 117 9.09 23.43 3.31
N ILE A 118 9.83 22.88 4.27
CA ILE A 118 10.05 21.44 4.41
C ILE A 118 8.73 20.69 4.61
N LYS A 119 7.85 21.17 5.50
CA LYS A 119 6.52 20.57 5.72
C LYS A 119 5.69 20.55 4.43
N LYS A 120 5.69 21.63 3.67
CA LYS A 120 5.00 21.70 2.37
C LYS A 120 5.54 20.67 1.38
N ASN A 121 6.86 20.53 1.28
CA ASN A 121 7.50 19.56 0.39
C ASN A 121 7.19 18.12 0.80
N LEU A 122 7.19 17.81 2.10
CA LEU A 122 6.80 16.49 2.60
C LEU A 122 5.34 16.16 2.27
N LYS A 123 4.44 17.13 2.39
CA LYS A 123 3.04 16.96 2.01
C LYS A 123 2.89 16.72 0.51
N ALA A 124 3.58 17.50 -0.32
CA ALA A 124 3.57 17.30 -1.77
C ALA A 124 4.07 15.89 -2.17
N LEU A 125 5.15 15.41 -1.54
CA LEU A 125 5.66 14.05 -1.78
C LEU A 125 4.64 12.98 -1.38
N GLN A 126 3.98 13.16 -0.22
CA GLN A 126 2.90 12.25 0.22
C GLN A 126 1.73 12.23 -0.77
N ASP A 127 1.31 13.40 -1.27
CA ASP A 127 0.24 13.51 -2.25
C ASP A 127 0.63 12.85 -3.57
N GLU A 128 1.89 12.95 -3.99
CA GLU A 128 2.40 12.30 -5.20
C GLU A 128 2.46 10.77 -5.06
N ILE A 129 2.83 10.25 -3.88
CA ILE A 129 2.73 8.81 -3.58
C ILE A 129 1.28 8.33 -3.72
N ASN A 130 0.33 9.06 -3.15
CA ASN A 130 -1.08 8.70 -3.22
C ASN A 130 -1.59 8.70 -4.67
N LYS A 131 -1.26 9.73 -5.45
CA LYS A 131 -1.57 9.78 -6.89
C LYS A 131 -0.98 8.59 -7.65
N THR A 132 0.28 8.24 -7.35
CA THR A 132 0.97 7.12 -8.00
C THR A 132 0.31 5.78 -7.65
N ARG A 133 -0.13 5.60 -6.39
CA ARG A 133 -0.91 4.42 -5.97
C ARG A 133 -2.24 4.32 -6.71
N SER A 134 -3.01 5.41 -6.80
CA SER A 134 -4.27 5.40 -7.56
C SER A 134 -4.04 5.10 -9.04
N TYR A 135 -2.98 5.66 -9.64
CA TYR A 135 -2.60 5.34 -11.01
C TYR A 135 -2.21 3.87 -11.18
N ARG A 136 -1.48 3.29 -10.22
CA ARG A 136 -1.14 1.87 -10.20
C ARG A 136 -2.39 1.00 -10.17
N ASP A 137 -3.36 1.32 -9.32
CA ASP A 137 -4.61 0.57 -9.21
C ASP A 137 -5.41 0.61 -10.52
N GLU A 138 -5.51 1.79 -11.14
CA GLU A 138 -6.14 1.97 -12.45
C GLU A 138 -5.40 1.20 -13.55
N ALA A 139 -4.06 1.26 -13.57
CA ALA A 139 -3.23 0.56 -14.52
C ALA A 139 -3.35 -0.97 -14.36
N ALA A 140 -3.42 -1.47 -13.12
CA ALA A 140 -3.58 -2.90 -12.83
C ALA A 140 -4.93 -3.43 -13.34
N ALA A 141 -6.01 -2.68 -13.12
CA ALA A 141 -7.33 -3.04 -13.64
C ALA A 141 -7.34 -3.08 -15.18
N ARG A 142 -6.74 -2.08 -15.83
CA ARG A 142 -6.61 -2.04 -17.29
C ARG A 142 -5.76 -3.18 -17.84
N TYR A 143 -4.64 -3.47 -17.18
CA TYR A 143 -3.75 -4.57 -17.56
C TYR A 143 -4.45 -5.92 -17.44
N SER A 144 -5.19 -6.17 -16.35
CA SER A 144 -5.98 -7.38 -16.17
C SER A 144 -7.06 -7.54 -17.26
N ASN A 145 -7.74 -6.44 -17.63
CA ASN A 145 -8.75 -6.47 -18.70
C ASN A 145 -8.12 -6.73 -20.08
N ALA A 146 -6.95 -6.16 -20.34
CA ALA A 146 -6.20 -6.37 -21.58
C ALA A 146 -5.70 -7.82 -21.70
N GLU A 147 -5.15 -8.38 -20.62
CA GLU A 147 -4.74 -9.80 -20.55
C GLU A 147 -5.93 -10.74 -20.73
N ALA A 148 -7.06 -10.48 -20.06
CA ALA A 148 -8.28 -11.28 -20.27
C ALA A 148 -8.77 -11.21 -21.72
N SER A 149 -8.75 -10.03 -22.33
CA SER A 149 -9.14 -9.83 -23.74
C SER A 149 -8.17 -10.54 -24.69
N LYS A 150 -6.86 -10.51 -24.41
CA LYS A 150 -5.84 -11.23 -25.17
C LYS A 150 -6.03 -12.73 -25.06
N GLN A 151 -6.26 -13.28 -23.87
CA GLN A 151 -6.54 -14.70 -23.66
C GLN A 151 -7.80 -15.15 -24.40
N VAL A 152 -8.89 -14.36 -24.34
CA VAL A 152 -10.11 -14.67 -25.10
C VAL A 152 -9.85 -14.64 -26.61
N ASN A 153 -9.12 -13.64 -27.11
CA ASN A 153 -8.75 -13.56 -28.53
C ASN A 153 -7.81 -14.69 -28.96
N GLU A 154 -6.87 -15.12 -28.12
CA GLU A 154 -6.01 -16.29 -28.37
C GLU A 154 -6.81 -17.59 -28.38
N VAL A 155 -7.78 -17.76 -27.47
CA VAL A 155 -8.70 -18.90 -27.50
C VAL A 155 -9.55 -18.87 -28.76
N LEU A 156 -10.11 -17.72 -29.14
CA LEU A 156 -10.89 -17.56 -30.37
C LEU A 156 -10.05 -17.78 -31.62
N ALA A 157 -8.81 -17.29 -31.66
CA ALA A 157 -7.88 -17.50 -32.76
C ALA A 157 -7.44 -18.96 -32.84
N ASN A 158 -7.22 -19.64 -31.71
CA ASN A 158 -6.94 -21.08 -31.68
C ASN A 158 -8.17 -21.91 -32.10
N VAL A 159 -9.39 -21.47 -31.79
CA VAL A 159 -10.64 -22.09 -32.25
C VAL A 159 -10.83 -21.86 -33.76
N GLN A 160 -10.58 -20.65 -34.26
CA GLN A 160 -10.65 -20.32 -35.69
C GLN A 160 -9.55 -21.01 -36.50
N SER A 161 -8.32 -21.12 -35.98
CA SER A 161 -7.21 -21.85 -36.60
C SER A 161 -7.43 -23.37 -36.58
N LYS A 162 -8.22 -23.89 -35.63
CA LYS A 162 -8.74 -25.27 -35.63
C LYS A 162 -10.02 -25.45 -36.45
N THR A 163 -10.40 -24.48 -37.28
CA THR A 163 -11.50 -24.61 -38.24
C THR A 163 -10.98 -25.04 -39.62
N ASN A 164 -10.18 -26.12 -39.65
CA ASN A 164 -10.03 -26.95 -40.85
C ASN A 164 -10.16 -28.43 -40.43
N SER A 165 -11.29 -29.02 -40.81
CA SER A 165 -11.75 -30.38 -40.52
C SER A 165 -11.89 -30.74 -39.04
N ILE A 166 -13.03 -30.34 -38.45
CA ILE A 166 -13.69 -31.24 -37.49
C ILE A 166 -14.06 -32.49 -38.30
N LYS A 167 -13.24 -33.54 -38.21
CA LYS A 167 -13.68 -34.87 -38.65
C LYS A 167 -14.78 -35.28 -37.69
N LEU A 168 -16.01 -35.31 -38.20
CA LEU A 168 -17.19 -35.79 -37.50
C LEU A 168 -16.92 -37.16 -36.84
N ASP A 169 -16.04 -37.97 -37.45
CA ASP A 169 -15.51 -39.24 -36.95
C ASP A 169 -14.88 -39.18 -35.55
N ASP A 170 -14.20 -38.09 -35.15
CA ASP A 170 -13.59 -38.01 -33.81
C ASP A 170 -14.60 -37.65 -32.72
N ILE A 171 -15.73 -37.03 -33.10
CA ILE A 171 -16.88 -36.79 -32.22
C ILE A 171 -17.68 -38.09 -32.09
N GLU A 172 -17.98 -38.78 -33.20
CA GLU A 172 -18.61 -40.10 -33.17
C GLU A 172 -17.78 -41.12 -32.40
N ARG A 173 -16.44 -41.14 -32.56
CA ARG A 173 -15.57 -42.05 -31.80
C ARG A 173 -15.52 -41.71 -30.30
N LYS A 174 -15.66 -40.44 -29.92
CA LYS A 174 -15.78 -40.04 -28.51
C LYS A 174 -17.14 -40.35 -27.91
N ILE A 175 -18.21 -40.26 -28.71
CA ILE A 175 -19.57 -40.65 -28.30
C ILE A 175 -19.65 -42.18 -28.16
N ALA A 176 -19.18 -42.94 -29.16
CA ALA A 176 -19.15 -44.40 -29.13
C ALA A 176 -18.26 -44.96 -27.99
N ASN A 177 -17.12 -44.32 -27.71
CA ASN A 177 -16.29 -44.68 -26.55
C ASN A 177 -16.98 -44.36 -25.22
N LYS A 178 -17.76 -43.27 -25.12
CA LYS A 178 -18.53 -42.98 -23.91
C LYS A 178 -19.74 -43.90 -23.74
N GLU A 179 -20.41 -44.28 -24.81
CA GLU A 179 -21.52 -45.23 -24.80
C GLU A 179 -21.05 -46.66 -24.47
N SER A 180 -19.91 -47.10 -25.01
CA SER A 180 -19.29 -48.39 -24.64
C SER A 180 -18.82 -48.43 -23.18
N LEU A 181 -18.33 -47.30 -22.65
CA LEU A 181 -17.89 -47.21 -21.25
C LEU A 181 -19.09 -47.13 -20.29
N ALA A 182 -20.20 -46.52 -20.70
CA ALA A 182 -21.46 -46.51 -19.96
C ALA A 182 -22.14 -47.90 -19.95
N ASN A 183 -22.17 -48.61 -21.07
CA ASN A 183 -22.70 -49.98 -21.14
C ASN A 183 -21.78 -50.98 -20.41
N GLY A 184 -20.46 -50.83 -20.50
CA GLY A 184 -19.51 -51.65 -19.75
C GLY A 184 -19.56 -51.43 -18.23
N LEU A 185 -19.90 -50.22 -17.76
CA LEU A 185 -20.14 -49.94 -16.34
C LEU A 185 -21.52 -50.41 -15.85
N ALA A 186 -22.50 -50.55 -16.74
CA ALA A 186 -23.79 -51.18 -16.41
C ALA A 186 -23.65 -52.71 -16.26
N ASP A 187 -22.79 -53.36 -17.06
CA ASP A 187 -22.44 -54.77 -16.91
C ASP A 187 -21.52 -55.03 -15.70
N LEU A 188 -20.69 -54.06 -15.29
CA LEU A 188 -19.81 -54.18 -14.11
C LEU A 188 -20.52 -53.94 -12.76
N ASN A 189 -21.74 -53.40 -12.76
CA ASN A 189 -22.57 -53.27 -11.56
C ASN A 189 -23.46 -54.52 -11.29
N ASN A 190 -23.30 -55.57 -12.10
CA ASN A 190 -23.99 -56.86 -11.92
C ASN A 190 -23.02 -58.02 -11.66
N ILE A 191 -21.79 -57.73 -11.23
CA ILE A 191 -20.82 -58.73 -10.80
C ILE A 191 -20.34 -58.32 -9.40
N ASP A 192 -20.59 -59.22 -8.45
CA ASP A 192 -20.13 -59.25 -7.06
C ASP A 192 -20.98 -58.53 -5.99
N ASP A 193 -22.15 -59.10 -5.71
CA ASP A 193 -22.63 -59.25 -4.32
C ASP A 193 -23.33 -60.62 -4.15
N PHE A 194 -22.54 -61.70 -4.23
CA PHE A 194 -23.00 -63.10 -4.06
C PHE A 194 -23.04 -63.54 -2.57
N ASP A 195 -22.57 -62.70 -1.64
CA ASP A 195 -22.52 -63.01 -0.20
C ASP A 195 -23.65 -62.35 0.63
N SER A 196 -24.40 -61.40 0.04
CA SER A 196 -25.56 -60.71 0.65
C SER A 196 -26.89 -61.47 0.51
N GLU A 197 -26.91 -62.56 -0.26
CA GLU A 197 -28.14 -63.32 -0.56
C GLU A 197 -28.47 -64.43 0.46
N PHE A 198 -27.54 -64.76 1.36
CA PHE A 198 -27.79 -65.75 2.43
C PHE A 198 -28.32 -65.15 3.74
N GLU A 199 -28.19 -63.84 3.94
CA GLU A 199 -28.61 -63.16 5.18
C GLU A 199 -30.07 -62.66 5.13
N LYS A 200 -30.72 -62.72 3.96
CA LYS A 200 -32.13 -62.34 3.75
C LYS A 200 -33.12 -63.51 3.83
N LEU A 201 -32.66 -64.72 4.16
CA LEU A 201 -33.48 -65.93 4.31
C LEU A 201 -33.82 -66.26 5.77
N GLY A 202 -33.51 -65.36 6.69
CA GLY A 202 -33.71 -65.57 8.13
C GLY A 202 -34.19 -64.32 8.84
N ASP A 203 -35.30 -63.72 8.41
CA ASP A 203 -36.23 -63.18 9.40
C ASP A 203 -37.66 -63.06 8.85
N SER A 204 -38.49 -63.88 9.44
CA SER A 204 -39.94 -63.95 9.35
C SER A 204 -40.60 -62.61 9.70
N THR A 205 -41.62 -62.18 8.95
CA THR A 205 -43.03 -62.35 9.37
C THR A 205 -43.98 -61.64 8.41
N ASP A 206 -44.60 -62.47 7.59
CA ASP A 206 -45.86 -62.27 6.90
C ASP A 206 -47.01 -62.25 7.93
N LEU A 207 -47.15 -61.14 8.68
CA LEU A 207 -48.22 -60.99 9.69
C LEU A 207 -49.03 -59.69 9.56
N ASP A 208 -48.50 -58.66 8.90
CA ASP A 208 -49.23 -57.39 8.70
C ASP A 208 -49.93 -57.30 7.32
N ALA A 209 -49.53 -58.11 6.33
CA ALA A 209 -50.16 -58.14 5.01
C ALA A 209 -51.41 -59.06 4.93
N GLU A 210 -51.55 -60.01 5.87
CA GLU A 210 -52.70 -60.94 5.92
C GLU A 210 -53.87 -60.43 6.76
N LEU A 211 -53.69 -59.35 7.54
CA LEU A 211 -54.74 -58.75 8.39
C LEU A 211 -55.63 -57.74 7.65
N GLU A 212 -55.21 -57.21 6.49
CA GLU A 212 -56.05 -56.35 5.64
C GLU A 212 -57.07 -57.13 4.78
N LYS A 213 -56.86 -58.43 4.54
CA LYS A 213 -57.83 -59.27 3.82
C LYS A 213 -59.08 -59.66 4.64
N TYR A 214 -59.10 -59.38 5.95
CA TYR A 214 -60.28 -59.62 6.81
C TYR A 214 -60.99 -58.35 7.28
N LYS A 215 -60.55 -57.15 6.85
CA LYS A 215 -61.19 -55.88 7.24
C LYS A 215 -61.94 -55.12 6.15
N ASN A 216 -61.89 -55.56 4.89
CA ASN A 216 -62.74 -55.01 3.84
C ASN A 216 -63.56 -56.13 3.17
N LYS A 217 -64.83 -56.15 3.58
CA LYS A 217 -65.95 -56.76 2.89
C LYS A 217 -66.41 -55.85 1.76
#